data_AF-A0A2U1NV46-F1
#
_entry.id   AF-A0A2U1NV46-F1
#
_cell.length_a   1.000
_cell.length_b   1.000
_cell.length_c   1.000
_cell.angle_alpha   90.00
_cell.angle_beta   90.00
_cell.angle_gamma   90.00
#
_symmetry.space_group_name_H-M   'P 1'
#
loop_
_entity.id
_entity.type
_entity.pdbx_description
1 polymer ?
#
loop_
_entity_poly.entity_id
_entity_poly.type
_entity_poly.pdbx_seq_one_letter_code
_entity_poly.pdbx_strand_id
1 'polypeptide(L)'
;MQWFSINDKGEHIERIYIEACLNPTAFKTHRRSREFVDSRFPGVFYHVYDSEFNARVRAEYLSPQITYTVNLVFRYSWHSGVNSHNPLRYKLNGENETKILIVDRTTYMIEDQWLIVPLYQFTRQDKIVDLQFVFEYREIPLLVVGFEFQPLEEKAELSNTVFEEYQGILKAASQSLVYKSFEELKEILFKGIHLNGYNTWFSLNEKGEHCHMISMKDCLIPNADFTPRYWYHWCSRFPAGLYLKNNNGFKTHAKTQLLSPSITYTVNLVYKSSSIGEQVYVDLKYRLREETTTYTVYLANKREGDGLYMAELYQFTSHGRIFDLEINFDDHGINIEGVEGILFQPLETVEDQVSKVENIRTISDSESDTYWEQKFPNDFEEILNLSKYSLMWTTKKELYSILRRGFLINNGQEWFTVDKQVKKCLMLSAKATWVMHVKNSACESSHESRFGEVLVITAGDKFELVNEIKPQVLSADTTYGSYFVYKLPQEQSSFEDPLEVNTKYRFSRDVWFVYLVSPPGTPVIRPNFDANSYNPLNRHKLNAVPRQRSDGWMEVKVWQFDTRKTPETVSMHLKLKHPVKKDLSGLIVQGIELRPL
;
A
#
# COMPACT_ATOMS: atom_id res chain seq x y z
N MET A 1 1.30 -23.55 -40.81
CA MET A 1 2.24 -22.90 -39.88
C MET A 1 2.22 -23.65 -38.57
N GLN A 2 2.83 -24.83 -38.58
CA GLN A 2 3.04 -25.67 -37.39
C GLN A 2 4.52 -26.03 -37.39
N TRP A 3 5.15 -25.98 -36.23
CA TRP A 3 6.55 -26.36 -36.06
C TRP A 3 6.63 -27.51 -35.06
N PHE A 4 7.49 -28.47 -35.34
CA PHE A 4 7.58 -29.73 -34.62
C PHE A 4 8.99 -29.92 -34.06
N SER A 5 9.05 -30.42 -32.82
CA SER A 5 10.27 -30.96 -32.24
C SER A 5 9.97 -32.19 -31.39
N ILE A 6 10.99 -32.97 -31.08
CA ILE A 6 10.91 -34.12 -30.17
C ILE A 6 11.73 -33.80 -28.93
N ASN A 7 11.26 -34.20 -27.74
CA ASN A 7 12.05 -34.11 -26.51
C ASN A 7 13.03 -35.30 -26.37
N ASP A 8 13.86 -35.30 -25.32
CA ASP A 8 14.86 -36.35 -25.09
C ASP A 8 14.26 -37.75 -24.87
N LYS A 9 12.97 -37.84 -24.54
CA LYS A 9 12.20 -39.09 -24.37
C LYS A 9 11.56 -39.60 -25.67
N GLY A 10 11.73 -38.91 -26.79
CA GLY A 10 11.07 -39.29 -28.05
C GLY A 10 9.63 -38.81 -28.18
N GLU A 11 9.14 -37.96 -27.27
CA GLU A 11 7.76 -37.48 -27.25
C GLU A 11 7.62 -36.20 -28.09
N HIS A 12 6.47 -36.06 -28.77
CA HIS A 12 6.26 -34.95 -29.69
C HIS A 12 5.89 -33.65 -28.96
N ILE A 13 6.54 -32.54 -29.33
CA ILE A 13 6.18 -31.17 -28.98
C ILE A 13 5.68 -30.48 -30.25
N GLU A 14 4.45 -29.97 -30.21
CA GLU A 14 3.81 -29.28 -31.33
C GLU A 14 3.65 -27.79 -31.02
N ARG A 15 4.10 -26.93 -31.94
CA ARG A 15 3.97 -25.47 -31.83
C ARG A 15 3.07 -24.94 -32.93
N ILE A 16 2.08 -24.14 -32.54
CA ILE A 16 1.09 -23.57 -33.44
C ILE A 16 1.23 -22.06 -33.41
N TYR A 17 1.54 -21.47 -34.56
CA TYR A 17 1.64 -20.03 -34.70
C TYR A 17 0.28 -19.38 -34.49
N ILE A 18 0.26 -18.20 -33.86
CA ILE A 18 -0.96 -17.45 -33.56
C ILE A 18 -1.78 -17.17 -34.82
N GLU A 19 -1.11 -16.94 -35.95
CA GLU A 19 -1.73 -16.73 -37.26
C GLU A 19 -2.68 -17.86 -37.67
N ALA A 20 -2.31 -19.11 -37.37
CA ALA A 20 -3.14 -20.27 -37.66
C ALA A 20 -4.32 -20.43 -36.69
N CYS A 21 -4.31 -19.72 -35.56
CA CYS A 21 -5.32 -19.82 -34.52
C CYS A 21 -6.43 -18.78 -34.64
N LEU A 22 -6.20 -17.69 -35.39
CA LEU A 22 -7.12 -16.56 -35.52
C LEU A 22 -7.99 -16.66 -36.78
N ASN A 23 -9.17 -16.06 -36.73
CA ASN A 23 -10.06 -15.95 -37.89
C ASN A 23 -9.47 -14.95 -38.92
N PRO A 24 -9.46 -15.23 -40.24
CA PRO A 24 -8.87 -14.35 -41.27
C PRO A 24 -9.43 -12.91 -41.34
N THR A 25 -10.54 -12.62 -40.66
CA THR A 25 -11.12 -11.27 -40.55
C THR A 25 -10.65 -10.48 -39.32
N ALA A 26 -10.14 -11.16 -38.28
CA ALA A 26 -9.48 -10.55 -37.11
C ALA A 26 -8.01 -10.17 -37.40
N PHE A 27 -7.55 -10.46 -38.62
CA PHE A 27 -6.16 -10.47 -39.10
C PHE A 27 -5.53 -9.10 -39.37
N LYS A 28 -6.01 -8.04 -38.70
CA LYS A 28 -5.61 -6.64 -39.00
C LYS A 28 -4.24 -6.22 -38.44
N THR A 29 -3.57 -7.00 -37.60
CA THR A 29 -2.39 -6.55 -36.85
C THR A 29 -1.17 -7.47 -36.98
N HIS A 30 -0.72 -7.74 -38.21
CA HIS A 30 0.59 -8.38 -38.44
C HIS A 30 1.67 -7.29 -38.61
N ARG A 31 2.54 -7.11 -37.62
CA ARG A 31 3.80 -6.36 -37.78
C ARG A 31 4.96 -7.35 -37.84
N ARG A 32 5.59 -7.46 -39.01
CA ARG A 32 6.87 -8.15 -39.16
C ARG A 32 7.94 -7.33 -38.46
N SER A 33 8.50 -7.81 -37.36
CA SER A 33 9.65 -7.18 -36.73
C SER A 33 10.89 -8.03 -36.99
N ARG A 34 11.96 -7.43 -37.52
CA ARG A 34 13.28 -8.07 -37.59
C ARG A 34 14.00 -8.07 -36.23
N GLU A 35 13.45 -7.39 -35.22
CA GLU A 35 14.08 -7.21 -33.90
C GLU A 35 13.60 -8.23 -32.86
N PHE A 36 12.56 -9.01 -33.16
CA PHE A 36 12.00 -9.99 -32.23
C PHE A 36 12.20 -11.37 -32.82
N VAL A 37 13.28 -12.02 -32.42
CA VAL A 37 13.58 -13.42 -32.76
C VAL A 37 13.16 -14.27 -31.57
N ASP A 38 12.22 -15.19 -31.75
CA ASP A 38 12.01 -16.31 -30.83
C ASP A 38 12.60 -17.55 -31.51
N SER A 39 13.59 -18.18 -30.88
CA SER A 39 14.23 -19.40 -31.40
C SER A 39 13.23 -20.56 -31.58
N ARG A 40 12.10 -20.55 -30.87
CA ARG A 40 11.03 -21.56 -30.92
C ARG A 40 9.99 -21.28 -32.00
N PHE A 41 9.84 -20.03 -32.43
CA PHE A 41 8.92 -19.61 -33.49
C PHE A 41 9.67 -18.84 -34.58
N PRO A 42 10.47 -19.51 -35.43
CA PRO A 42 11.23 -18.85 -36.49
C PRO A 42 10.30 -18.11 -37.47
N GLY A 43 10.67 -16.88 -37.87
CA GLY A 43 9.93 -16.06 -38.85
C GLY A 43 8.89 -15.07 -38.30
N VAL A 44 8.93 -14.82 -36.99
CA VAL A 44 7.98 -14.10 -36.10
C VAL A 44 6.95 -13.16 -36.77
N PHE A 45 5.72 -13.66 -36.86
CA PHE A 45 4.49 -12.87 -36.83
C PHE A 45 3.90 -12.99 -35.42
N TYR A 46 3.43 -11.88 -34.85
CA TYR A 46 2.77 -11.85 -33.54
C TYR A 46 1.42 -11.16 -33.63
N HIS A 47 0.53 -11.48 -32.71
CA HIS A 47 -0.73 -10.78 -32.46
C HIS A 47 -0.56 -9.84 -31.27
N VAL A 48 -0.99 -8.59 -31.42
CA VAL A 48 -1.09 -7.65 -30.30
C VAL A 48 -2.38 -7.94 -29.55
N TYR A 49 -2.25 -8.48 -28.34
CA TYR A 49 -3.34 -8.77 -27.45
C TYR A 49 -3.54 -7.63 -26.45
N ASP A 50 -4.46 -6.74 -26.80
CA ASP A 50 -4.94 -5.59 -26.02
C ASP A 50 -6.48 -5.53 -25.95
N SER A 51 -7.15 -6.52 -26.55
CA SER A 51 -8.59 -6.62 -26.72
C SER A 51 -9.02 -8.08 -26.73
N GLU A 52 -10.32 -8.32 -26.54
CA GLU A 52 -10.86 -9.69 -26.55
C GLU A 52 -10.58 -10.38 -27.89
N PHE A 53 -10.09 -11.62 -27.85
CA PHE A 53 -9.87 -12.42 -29.05
C PHE A 53 -10.10 -13.91 -28.82
N ASN A 54 -10.45 -14.59 -29.91
CA ASN A 54 -10.68 -16.03 -29.94
C ASN A 54 -9.53 -16.74 -30.66
N ALA A 55 -8.94 -17.73 -30.01
CA ALA A 55 -7.91 -18.59 -30.59
C ALA A 55 -8.41 -20.03 -30.68
N ARG A 56 -8.48 -20.56 -31.90
CA ARG A 56 -8.75 -21.98 -32.16
C ARG A 56 -7.44 -22.71 -32.38
N VAL A 57 -7.08 -23.58 -31.44
CA VAL A 57 -5.78 -24.24 -31.35
C VAL A 57 -5.96 -25.72 -31.68
N ARG A 58 -5.41 -26.15 -32.82
CA ARG A 58 -5.58 -27.51 -33.36
C ARG A 58 -4.26 -28.27 -33.46
N ALA A 59 -4.09 -29.28 -32.63
CA ALA A 59 -2.92 -30.16 -32.64
C ALA A 59 -3.26 -31.54 -33.19
N GLU A 60 -2.44 -32.04 -34.11
CA GLU A 60 -2.69 -33.30 -34.83
C GLU A 60 -1.64 -34.38 -34.50
N TYR A 61 -0.42 -33.97 -34.15
CA TYR A 61 0.75 -34.84 -34.14
C TYR A 61 1.21 -35.27 -32.76
N LEU A 62 0.52 -34.90 -31.69
CA LEU A 62 0.88 -35.30 -30.33
C LEU A 62 0.90 -36.84 -30.14
N SER A 63 1.73 -37.32 -29.22
CA SER A 63 1.86 -38.74 -28.90
C SER A 63 0.61 -39.24 -28.13
N PRO A 64 0.04 -40.41 -28.48
CA PRO A 64 -1.15 -40.93 -27.80
C PRO A 64 -0.85 -41.33 -26.35
N GLN A 65 -1.86 -41.26 -25.48
CA GLN A 65 -1.79 -41.64 -24.05
C GLN A 65 -0.82 -40.79 -23.19
N ILE A 66 -0.26 -39.73 -23.74
CA ILE A 66 0.56 -38.76 -23.00
C ILE A 66 -0.33 -37.62 -22.51
N THR A 67 -0.05 -37.12 -21.31
CA THR A 67 -0.66 -35.90 -20.79
C THR A 67 0.12 -34.71 -21.30
N TYR A 68 -0.58 -33.75 -21.90
CA TYR A 68 -0.02 -32.54 -22.48
C TYR A 68 -0.46 -31.32 -21.69
N THR A 69 0.45 -30.35 -21.60
CA THR A 69 0.14 -28.98 -21.20
C THR A 69 0.10 -28.10 -22.44
N VAL A 70 -0.97 -27.33 -22.58
CA VAL A 70 -1.13 -26.29 -23.61
C VAL A 70 -0.64 -24.98 -23.02
N ASN A 71 0.46 -24.47 -23.57
CA ASN A 71 1.08 -23.25 -23.13
C ASN A 71 0.81 -22.10 -24.10
N LEU A 72 0.62 -20.89 -23.58
CA LEU A 72 0.60 -19.65 -24.35
C LEU A 72 2.00 -19.03 -24.35
N VAL A 73 2.50 -18.67 -25.53
CA VAL A 73 3.82 -18.06 -25.71
C VAL A 73 3.68 -16.60 -26.10
N PHE A 74 4.19 -15.71 -25.26
CA PHE A 74 4.04 -14.27 -25.45
C PHE A 74 5.16 -13.46 -24.79
N ARG A 75 5.19 -12.16 -25.05
CA ARG A 75 6.00 -11.18 -24.29
C ARG A 75 5.21 -9.91 -24.05
N TYR A 76 5.61 -9.12 -23.07
CA TYR A 76 5.01 -7.80 -22.87
C TYR A 76 5.43 -6.83 -24.00
N SER A 77 4.51 -5.98 -24.45
CA SER A 77 4.83 -4.94 -25.43
C SER A 77 5.77 -3.86 -24.84
N TRP A 78 5.67 -3.63 -23.53
CA TRP A 78 6.46 -2.64 -22.79
C TRP A 78 7.16 -3.30 -21.61
N HIS A 79 8.44 -2.96 -21.37
CA HIS A 79 9.21 -3.50 -20.25
C HIS A 79 8.57 -3.16 -18.89
N SER A 80 7.91 -2.00 -18.76
CA SER A 80 7.19 -1.60 -17.55
C SER A 80 5.99 -2.51 -17.23
N GLY A 81 5.40 -3.15 -18.24
CA GLY A 81 4.27 -4.07 -18.07
C GLY A 81 4.67 -5.42 -17.46
N VAL A 82 5.96 -5.75 -17.44
CA VAL A 82 6.44 -7.05 -16.95
C VAL A 82 6.21 -7.21 -15.44
N ASN A 83 6.31 -6.11 -14.68
CA ASN A 83 6.19 -6.13 -13.21
C ASN A 83 4.82 -5.62 -12.71
N SER A 84 3.92 -5.25 -13.62
CA SER A 84 2.59 -4.76 -13.26
C SER A 84 1.64 -5.93 -13.01
N HIS A 85 0.79 -5.83 -11.99
CA HIS A 85 -0.27 -6.81 -11.78
C HIS A 85 -1.33 -6.71 -12.89
N ASN A 86 -1.33 -7.66 -13.82
CA ASN A 86 -2.35 -7.77 -14.86
C ASN A 86 -2.62 -9.26 -15.18
N PRO A 87 -3.57 -9.88 -14.46
CA PRO A 87 -3.88 -11.29 -14.63
C PRO A 87 -4.36 -11.62 -16.04
N LEU A 88 -3.89 -12.73 -16.60
CA LEU A 88 -4.40 -13.30 -17.84
C LEU A 88 -5.76 -13.94 -17.57
N ARG A 89 -6.78 -13.55 -18.34
CA ARG A 89 -8.17 -14.00 -18.19
C ARG A 89 -8.63 -14.68 -19.46
N TYR A 90 -9.11 -15.92 -19.36
CA TYR A 90 -9.56 -16.69 -20.52
C TYR A 90 -10.63 -17.72 -20.16
N LYS A 91 -11.37 -18.18 -21.16
CA LYS A 91 -12.31 -19.30 -21.09
C LYS A 91 -11.95 -20.35 -22.12
N LEU A 92 -12.15 -21.62 -21.79
CA LEU A 92 -12.21 -22.67 -22.80
C LEU A 92 -13.64 -22.76 -23.34
N ASN A 93 -13.81 -22.89 -24.65
CA ASN A 93 -15.14 -22.93 -25.25
C ASN A 93 -15.98 -24.09 -24.67
N GLY A 94 -17.20 -23.77 -24.24
CA GLY A 94 -18.08 -24.70 -23.51
C GLY A 94 -17.99 -24.58 -21.98
N GLU A 95 -16.98 -23.87 -21.44
CA GLU A 95 -16.93 -23.52 -20.02
C GLU A 95 -17.59 -22.15 -19.77
N ASN A 96 -18.40 -22.06 -18.72
CA ASN A 96 -19.02 -20.80 -18.31
C ASN A 96 -18.10 -19.95 -17.41
N GLU A 97 -17.10 -20.57 -16.78
CA GLU A 97 -16.22 -19.93 -15.80
C GLU A 97 -14.96 -19.35 -16.45
N THR A 98 -14.66 -18.07 -16.16
CA THR A 98 -13.39 -17.46 -16.53
C THR A 98 -12.27 -18.00 -15.64
N LYS A 99 -11.21 -18.49 -16.27
CA LYS A 99 -9.95 -18.86 -15.61
C LYS A 99 -9.05 -17.64 -15.52
N ILE A 100 -8.42 -17.46 -14.37
CA ILE A 100 -7.46 -16.38 -14.11
C ILE A 100 -6.09 -16.97 -13.84
N LEU A 101 -5.07 -16.43 -14.51
CA LEU A 101 -3.68 -16.76 -14.28
C LEU A 101 -2.88 -15.49 -13.98
N ILE A 102 -2.24 -15.46 -12.82
CA ILE A 102 -1.31 -14.37 -12.46
C ILE A 102 0.03 -14.73 -13.09
N VAL A 103 0.48 -13.90 -14.04
CA VAL A 103 1.75 -14.10 -14.73
C VAL A 103 2.82 -13.27 -14.04
N ASP A 104 3.90 -13.91 -13.58
CA ASP A 104 5.10 -13.22 -13.11
C ASP A 104 6.34 -13.61 -13.95
N ARG A 105 7.27 -12.65 -14.03
CA ARG A 105 8.56 -12.73 -14.68
C ARG A 105 9.45 -13.81 -14.06
N THR A 106 9.43 -13.97 -12.74
CA THR A 106 10.33 -14.90 -12.02
C THR A 106 10.04 -16.36 -12.35
N THR A 107 8.77 -16.71 -12.55
CA THR A 107 8.32 -18.09 -12.76
C THR A 107 8.39 -18.56 -14.22
N TYR A 108 8.18 -17.66 -15.19
CA TYR A 108 7.92 -18.07 -16.59
C TYR A 108 8.87 -17.47 -17.63
N MET A 109 9.83 -16.63 -17.24
CA MET A 109 10.78 -16.05 -18.20
C MET A 109 11.78 -17.08 -18.68
N ILE A 110 11.89 -17.20 -20.00
CA ILE A 110 12.88 -18.03 -20.67
C ILE A 110 13.93 -17.11 -21.33
N GLU A 111 14.99 -17.70 -21.86
CA GLU A 111 15.92 -17.04 -22.78
C GLU A 111 15.15 -16.27 -23.87
N ASP A 112 15.66 -15.09 -24.28
CA ASP A 112 15.08 -14.19 -25.29
C ASP A 112 13.81 -13.38 -24.93
N GLN A 113 13.50 -13.22 -23.64
CA GLN A 113 12.40 -12.37 -23.12
C GLN A 113 10.96 -12.84 -23.45
N TRP A 114 10.79 -14.12 -23.78
CA TRP A 114 9.48 -14.73 -24.01
C TRP A 114 9.03 -15.52 -22.77
N LEU A 115 7.75 -15.38 -22.45
CA LEU A 115 7.03 -16.06 -21.39
C LEU A 115 6.26 -17.24 -21.97
N ILE A 116 6.36 -18.40 -21.33
CA ILE A 116 5.53 -19.58 -21.61
C ILE A 116 4.69 -19.84 -20.38
N VAL A 117 3.36 -19.74 -20.51
CA VAL A 117 2.45 -19.96 -19.37
C VAL A 117 1.49 -21.12 -19.64
N PRO A 118 1.30 -22.03 -18.68
CA PRO A 118 0.39 -23.16 -18.85
C PRO A 118 -1.07 -22.70 -18.73
N LEU A 119 -1.86 -22.99 -19.77
CA LEU A 119 -3.31 -22.67 -19.79
C LEU A 119 -4.18 -23.89 -19.49
N TYR A 120 -3.84 -25.06 -20.03
CA TYR A 120 -4.73 -26.20 -19.95
C TYR A 120 -3.97 -27.52 -20.00
N GLN A 121 -4.46 -28.54 -19.30
CA GLN A 121 -3.90 -29.88 -19.30
C GLN A 121 -4.94 -30.89 -19.76
N PHE A 122 -4.52 -31.85 -20.58
CA PHE A 122 -5.38 -32.94 -21.01
C PHE A 122 -4.56 -34.18 -21.33
N THR A 123 -5.15 -35.35 -21.16
CA THR A 123 -4.56 -36.62 -21.60
C THR A 123 -5.06 -36.95 -22.99
N ARG A 124 -4.15 -37.20 -23.93
CA ARG A 124 -4.53 -37.49 -25.32
C ARG A 124 -5.15 -38.88 -25.43
N GLN A 125 -6.46 -38.93 -25.65
CA GLN A 125 -7.22 -40.16 -25.92
C GLN A 125 -7.52 -40.35 -27.41
N ASP A 126 -7.79 -39.26 -28.16
CA ASP A 126 -8.15 -39.26 -29.58
C ASP A 126 -7.04 -38.72 -30.51
N LYS A 127 -7.25 -38.82 -31.84
CA LYS A 127 -6.26 -38.42 -32.87
C LYS A 127 -6.07 -36.91 -33.06
N ILE A 128 -7.07 -36.07 -32.78
CA ILE A 128 -7.00 -34.62 -33.05
C ILE A 128 -7.50 -33.85 -31.83
N VAL A 129 -6.76 -32.84 -31.42
CA VAL A 129 -7.11 -31.92 -30.34
C VAL A 129 -7.55 -30.61 -30.97
N ASP A 130 -8.79 -30.17 -30.72
CA ASP A 130 -9.35 -28.90 -31.21
C ASP A 130 -9.88 -28.11 -30.01
N LEU A 131 -9.07 -27.19 -29.51
CA LEU A 131 -9.36 -26.37 -28.35
C LEU A 131 -9.67 -24.94 -28.80
N GLN A 132 -10.63 -24.29 -28.16
CA GLN A 132 -10.93 -22.90 -28.45
C GLN A 132 -10.84 -22.08 -27.17
N PHE A 133 -9.93 -21.12 -27.16
CA PHE A 133 -9.71 -20.18 -26.08
C PHE A 133 -10.36 -18.84 -26.41
N VAL A 134 -11.07 -18.27 -25.44
CA VAL A 134 -11.63 -16.92 -25.49
C VAL A 134 -10.88 -16.09 -24.46
N PHE A 135 -10.03 -15.18 -24.91
CA PHE A 135 -9.24 -14.31 -24.05
C PHE A 135 -9.97 -12.99 -23.83
N GLU A 136 -10.10 -12.56 -22.57
CA GLU A 136 -10.80 -11.32 -22.22
C GLU A 136 -9.92 -10.09 -22.48
N TYR A 137 -10.49 -8.89 -22.47
CA TYR A 137 -9.73 -7.64 -22.54
C TYR A 137 -8.61 -7.58 -21.48
N ARG A 138 -7.52 -6.87 -21.80
CA ARG A 138 -6.46 -6.53 -20.84
C ARG A 138 -5.90 -5.14 -21.15
N GLU A 139 -5.58 -4.39 -20.10
CA GLU A 139 -5.06 -3.02 -20.27
C GLU A 139 -3.60 -2.99 -20.77
N ILE A 140 -2.76 -3.93 -20.33
CA ILE A 140 -1.34 -3.95 -20.67
C ILE A 140 -1.09 -4.94 -21.82
N PRO A 141 -0.74 -4.47 -23.03
CA PRO A 141 -0.72 -5.33 -24.21
C PRO A 141 0.36 -6.41 -24.16
N LEU A 142 0.02 -7.59 -24.69
CA LEU A 142 0.97 -8.67 -24.96
C LEU A 142 1.21 -8.83 -26.46
N LEU A 143 2.40 -9.30 -26.81
CA LEU A 143 2.72 -9.80 -28.14
C LEU A 143 2.68 -11.33 -28.07
N VAL A 144 1.62 -11.93 -28.61
CA VAL A 144 1.42 -13.39 -28.61
C VAL A 144 1.95 -13.96 -29.91
N VAL A 145 2.79 -15.00 -29.84
CA VAL A 145 3.33 -15.67 -31.05
C VAL A 145 2.66 -16.99 -31.34
N GLY A 146 2.08 -17.65 -30.32
CA GLY A 146 1.39 -18.91 -30.54
C GLY A 146 1.20 -19.73 -29.29
N PHE A 147 0.93 -21.01 -29.52
CA PHE A 147 0.70 -22.03 -28.51
C PHE A 147 1.72 -23.15 -28.64
N GLU A 148 2.14 -23.72 -27.52
CA GLU A 148 3.05 -24.87 -27.46
C GLU A 148 2.39 -26.00 -26.68
N PHE A 149 2.38 -27.21 -27.26
CA PHE A 149 1.94 -28.43 -26.61
C PHE A 149 3.16 -29.17 -26.09
N GLN A 150 3.31 -29.19 -24.77
CA GLN A 150 4.45 -29.84 -24.12
C GLN A 150 3.98 -31.09 -23.37
N PRO A 151 4.61 -32.27 -23.58
CA PRO A 151 4.41 -33.44 -22.74
C PRO A 151 4.66 -33.08 -21.27
N LEU A 152 3.76 -33.49 -20.39
CA LEU A 152 3.95 -33.36 -18.95
C LEU A 152 5.04 -34.36 -18.55
N GLU A 153 6.21 -33.85 -18.16
CA GLU A 153 7.28 -34.67 -17.60
C GLU A 153 6.70 -35.47 -16.42
N GLU A 154 6.93 -36.79 -16.39
CA GLU A 154 6.53 -37.66 -15.28
C GLU A 154 6.90 -36.98 -13.97
N LYS A 155 5.91 -36.86 -13.07
CA LYS A 155 6.11 -36.42 -11.68
C LYS A 155 7.07 -37.39 -10.98
N ALA A 156 8.36 -37.29 -11.25
CA ALA A 156 9.37 -37.97 -10.46
C ALA A 156 9.34 -37.32 -9.07
N GLU A 157 8.69 -38.02 -8.14
CA GLU A 157 8.92 -37.97 -6.69
C GLU A 157 8.71 -36.65 -5.93
N LEU A 158 8.13 -35.60 -6.53
CA LEU A 158 7.76 -34.40 -5.77
C LEU A 158 6.54 -34.61 -4.87
N SER A 159 5.58 -35.46 -5.26
CA SER A 159 4.39 -35.72 -4.42
C SER A 159 4.72 -36.39 -3.08
N ASN A 160 5.88 -37.05 -2.97
CA ASN A 160 6.34 -37.69 -1.73
C ASN A 160 7.22 -36.77 -0.87
N THR A 161 7.64 -35.60 -1.40
CA THR A 161 8.45 -34.57 -0.73
C THR A 161 7.75 -33.24 -0.50
N VAL A 162 6.57 -32.98 -1.11
CA VAL A 162 5.71 -31.86 -0.69
C VAL A 162 5.32 -32.10 0.76
N PHE A 163 5.76 -31.21 1.66
CA PHE A 163 5.36 -31.20 3.08
C PHE A 163 3.85 -31.39 3.19
N GLU A 164 3.40 -32.27 4.10
CA GLU A 164 1.98 -32.57 4.31
C GLU A 164 1.12 -31.30 4.44
N GLU A 165 1.71 -30.20 4.91
CA GLU A 165 1.08 -28.90 5.08
C GLU A 165 0.48 -28.30 3.79
N TYR A 166 1.07 -28.52 2.60
CA TYR A 166 0.56 -27.94 1.35
C TYR A 166 -0.32 -28.88 0.55
N GLN A 167 -0.33 -30.20 0.84
CA GLN A 167 -1.09 -31.15 0.02
C GLN A 167 -2.58 -30.84 -0.04
N GLY A 168 -3.17 -30.43 1.09
CA GLY A 168 -4.56 -29.98 1.15
C GLY A 168 -4.82 -28.75 0.27
N ILE A 169 -3.89 -27.80 0.26
CA ILE A 169 -3.96 -26.56 -0.52
C ILE A 169 -3.87 -26.86 -2.02
N LEU A 170 -2.92 -27.71 -2.43
CA LEU A 170 -2.75 -28.10 -3.83
C LEU A 170 -3.93 -28.90 -4.36
N LYS A 171 -4.55 -29.74 -3.51
CA LYS A 171 -5.77 -30.46 -3.87
C LYS A 171 -6.98 -29.54 -4.04
N ALA A 172 -7.01 -28.41 -3.33
CA ALA A 172 -8.06 -27.41 -3.43
C ALA A 172 -7.82 -26.37 -4.55
N ALA A 173 -6.67 -26.42 -5.23
CA ALA A 173 -6.32 -25.50 -6.29
C ALA A 173 -7.32 -25.57 -7.46
N SER A 174 -7.77 -24.41 -7.92
CA SER A 174 -8.72 -24.28 -9.03
C SER A 174 -8.02 -24.30 -10.39
N GLN A 175 -6.75 -23.90 -10.43
CA GLN A 175 -5.90 -24.02 -11.61
C GLN A 175 -5.01 -25.26 -11.55
N SER A 176 -4.63 -25.76 -12.73
CA SER A 176 -3.51 -26.70 -12.86
C SER A 176 -2.22 -26.00 -12.47
N LEU A 177 -1.48 -26.59 -11.53
CA LEU A 177 -0.17 -26.11 -11.09
C LEU A 177 0.92 -26.99 -11.71
N VAL A 178 1.90 -26.37 -12.34
CA VAL A 178 3.08 -27.02 -12.92
C VAL A 178 4.29 -26.49 -12.18
N TYR A 179 5.10 -27.40 -11.63
CA TYR A 179 6.35 -27.08 -10.93
C TYR A 179 7.30 -28.29 -10.99
N LYS A 180 8.60 -28.02 -11.08
CA LYS A 180 9.69 -29.00 -11.19
C LYS A 180 10.53 -29.12 -9.93
N SER A 181 10.34 -28.21 -8.96
CA SER A 181 11.02 -28.25 -7.66
C SER A 181 10.12 -27.70 -6.55
N PHE A 182 10.56 -27.88 -5.30
CA PHE A 182 9.89 -27.30 -4.14
C PHE A 182 10.04 -25.77 -4.09
N GLU A 183 11.19 -25.26 -4.54
CA GLU A 183 11.47 -23.84 -4.65
C GLU A 183 10.51 -23.17 -5.65
N GLU A 184 10.30 -23.79 -6.81
CA GLU A 184 9.33 -23.30 -7.81
C GLU A 184 7.90 -23.33 -7.26
N LEU A 185 7.54 -24.37 -6.50
CA LEU A 185 6.26 -24.43 -5.80
C LEU A 185 6.11 -23.28 -4.81
N LYS A 186 7.13 -23.00 -3.99
CA LYS A 186 7.12 -21.89 -3.04
C LYS A 186 6.97 -20.55 -3.74
N GLU A 187 7.64 -20.35 -4.87
CA GLU A 187 7.48 -19.14 -5.68
C GLU A 187 6.04 -19.00 -6.18
N ILE A 188 5.44 -20.07 -6.71
CA ILE A 188 4.03 -20.08 -7.12
C ILE A 188 3.11 -19.72 -5.95
N LEU A 189 3.34 -20.30 -4.77
CA LEU A 189 2.53 -20.02 -3.58
C LEU A 189 2.77 -18.60 -3.05
N PHE A 190 3.99 -18.05 -3.14
CA PHE A 190 4.28 -16.66 -2.77
C PHE A 190 3.52 -15.66 -3.66
N LYS A 191 3.42 -15.94 -4.98
CA LYS A 191 2.60 -15.13 -5.92
C LYS A 191 1.11 -15.36 -5.75
N GLY A 192 0.77 -16.58 -5.35
CA GLY A 192 -0.54 -17.02 -4.93
C GLY A 192 -1.34 -17.73 -6.01
N ILE A 193 -2.29 -18.53 -5.54
CA ILE A 193 -3.12 -19.43 -6.33
C ILE A 193 -4.59 -19.26 -5.98
N HIS A 194 -5.48 -19.72 -6.86
CA HIS A 194 -6.91 -19.73 -6.58
C HIS A 194 -7.37 -21.07 -6.05
N LEU A 195 -8.28 -21.03 -5.09
CA LEU A 195 -8.92 -22.19 -4.49
C LEU A 195 -10.45 -22.09 -4.67
N ASN A 196 -11.13 -23.22 -4.51
CA ASN A 196 -12.60 -23.29 -4.42
C ASN A 196 -13.35 -22.67 -5.62
N GLY A 197 -12.95 -23.00 -6.85
CA GLY A 197 -13.59 -22.49 -8.07
C GLY A 197 -13.35 -21.00 -8.28
N TYR A 198 -12.11 -20.55 -8.05
CA TYR A 198 -11.71 -19.14 -8.18
C TYR A 198 -12.42 -18.15 -7.25
N ASN A 199 -13.02 -18.61 -6.15
CA ASN A 199 -13.68 -17.76 -5.17
C ASN A 199 -12.76 -17.35 -4.00
N THR A 200 -11.66 -18.08 -3.81
CA THR A 200 -10.66 -17.79 -2.78
C THR A 200 -9.29 -17.66 -3.43
N TRP A 201 -8.46 -16.76 -2.92
CA TRP A 201 -7.06 -16.62 -3.31
C TRP A 201 -6.17 -16.88 -2.09
N PHE A 202 -5.11 -17.65 -2.29
CA PHE A 202 -4.14 -18.04 -1.27
C PHE A 202 -2.74 -17.58 -1.68
N SER A 203 -1.95 -17.09 -0.74
CA SER A 203 -0.51 -16.97 -0.95
C SER A 203 0.31 -17.13 0.33
N LEU A 204 1.62 -17.09 0.18
CA LEU A 204 2.58 -16.97 1.27
C LEU A 204 3.15 -15.54 1.30
N ASN A 205 3.43 -15.03 2.50
CA ASN A 205 4.29 -13.85 2.66
C ASN A 205 5.77 -14.24 2.68
N GLU A 206 6.66 -13.26 2.89
CA GLU A 206 8.12 -13.49 2.92
C GLU A 206 8.57 -14.45 4.04
N LYS A 207 7.78 -14.57 5.11
CA LYS A 207 8.04 -15.49 6.23
C LYS A 207 7.46 -16.89 5.99
N GLY A 208 6.79 -17.12 4.86
CA GLY A 208 6.05 -18.36 4.60
C GLY A 208 4.72 -18.48 5.36
N GLU A 209 4.23 -17.38 5.93
CA GLU A 209 2.93 -17.35 6.60
C GLU A 209 1.81 -17.17 5.58
N HIS A 210 0.65 -17.74 5.89
CA HIS A 210 -0.46 -17.86 4.95
C HIS A 210 -1.24 -16.54 4.82
N CYS A 211 -1.43 -16.05 3.60
CA CYS A 211 -2.33 -14.95 3.25
C CYS A 211 -3.57 -15.52 2.54
N HIS A 212 -4.75 -15.02 2.91
CA HIS A 212 -6.02 -15.51 2.35
C HIS A 212 -6.91 -14.37 1.93
N MET A 213 -7.49 -14.45 0.75
CA MET A 213 -8.49 -13.50 0.30
C MET A 213 -9.74 -14.24 -0.17
N ILE A 214 -10.91 -13.82 0.33
CA ILE A 214 -12.21 -14.35 -0.08
C ILE A 214 -12.86 -13.30 -0.98
N SER A 215 -13.29 -13.71 -2.16
CA SER A 215 -13.94 -12.80 -3.12
C SER A 215 -15.24 -12.27 -2.55
N MET A 216 -15.61 -11.05 -2.98
CA MET A 216 -16.88 -10.46 -2.59
C MET A 216 -18.08 -11.26 -3.13
N LYS A 217 -17.92 -12.05 -4.19
CA LYS A 217 -18.98 -12.96 -4.66
C LYS A 217 -19.31 -14.06 -3.66
N ASP A 218 -18.30 -14.53 -2.94
CA ASP A 218 -18.41 -15.69 -2.05
C ASP A 218 -18.74 -15.29 -0.62
N CYS A 219 -18.21 -14.14 -0.15
CA CYS A 219 -18.48 -13.68 1.21
C CYS A 219 -19.68 -12.73 1.34
N LEU A 220 -20.31 -12.26 0.25
CA LEU A 220 -21.48 -11.38 0.35
C LEU A 220 -22.71 -12.15 0.85
N ILE A 221 -23.32 -11.66 1.93
CA ILE A 221 -24.63 -12.14 2.38
C ILE A 221 -25.70 -11.46 1.50
N PRO A 222 -26.51 -12.23 0.75
CA PRO A 222 -27.53 -11.64 -0.12
C PRO A 222 -28.54 -10.80 0.66
N ASN A 223 -28.89 -9.64 0.10
CA ASN A 223 -29.98 -8.81 0.59
C ASN A 223 -31.23 -9.08 -0.28
N ALA A 224 -32.36 -9.41 0.34
CA ALA A 224 -33.62 -9.71 -0.36
C ALA A 224 -34.08 -8.55 -1.26
N ASP A 225 -33.75 -7.30 -0.89
CA ASP A 225 -34.18 -6.10 -1.62
C ASP A 225 -33.25 -5.72 -2.79
N PHE A 226 -32.11 -6.39 -2.95
CA PHE A 226 -31.12 -6.00 -3.95
C PHE A 226 -30.33 -7.18 -4.53
N THR A 227 -30.40 -7.34 -5.85
CA THR A 227 -29.56 -8.30 -6.57
C THR A 227 -28.12 -7.79 -6.65
N PRO A 228 -27.12 -8.54 -6.14
CA PRO A 228 -25.73 -8.18 -6.23
C PRO A 228 -25.29 -7.93 -7.68
N ARG A 229 -24.54 -6.85 -7.90
CA ARG A 229 -23.97 -6.53 -9.21
C ARG A 229 -22.46 -6.55 -9.13
N TYR A 230 -21.85 -7.11 -10.15
CA TYR A 230 -20.40 -7.16 -10.29
C TYR A 230 -20.02 -6.58 -11.65
N TRP A 231 -18.82 -6.03 -11.74
CA TRP A 231 -18.26 -5.59 -13.00
C TRP A 231 -16.83 -6.06 -13.16
N TYR A 232 -16.47 -6.30 -14.42
CA TYR A 232 -15.11 -6.64 -14.80
C TYR A 232 -14.17 -5.49 -14.43
N HIS A 233 -13.09 -5.82 -13.73
CA HIS A 233 -11.98 -4.90 -13.49
C HIS A 233 -10.67 -5.65 -13.70
N TRP A 234 -9.78 -5.09 -14.52
CA TRP A 234 -8.53 -5.74 -14.94
C TRP A 234 -7.55 -5.96 -13.77
N CYS A 235 -7.53 -5.09 -12.75
CA CYS A 235 -6.75 -5.33 -11.52
C CYS A 235 -7.29 -6.45 -10.63
N SER A 236 -8.54 -6.89 -10.84
CA SER A 236 -9.11 -7.85 -9.92
C SER A 236 -8.49 -9.23 -10.11
N ARG A 237 -8.22 -9.90 -9.00
CA ARG A 237 -7.73 -11.28 -8.94
C ARG A 237 -8.86 -12.27 -9.12
N PHE A 238 -10.12 -11.87 -9.03
CA PHE A 238 -11.26 -12.79 -9.10
C PHE A 238 -12.02 -12.68 -10.44
N PRO A 239 -12.54 -13.80 -10.98
CA PRO A 239 -13.37 -13.79 -12.19
C PRO A 239 -14.55 -12.82 -12.09
N ALA A 240 -15.20 -12.80 -10.92
CA ALA A 240 -16.33 -11.93 -10.65
C ALA A 240 -15.98 -10.43 -10.76
N GLY A 241 -14.71 -10.05 -10.63
CA GLY A 241 -14.28 -8.66 -10.63
C GLY A 241 -14.64 -7.97 -9.31
N LEU A 242 -15.14 -6.74 -9.41
CA LEU A 242 -15.48 -5.92 -8.25
C LEU A 242 -17.00 -5.90 -8.03
N TYR A 243 -17.42 -6.01 -6.78
CA TYR A 243 -18.78 -5.76 -6.36
C TYR A 243 -19.11 -4.27 -6.46
N LEU A 244 -20.17 -3.94 -7.18
CA LEU A 244 -20.69 -2.58 -7.29
C LEU A 244 -21.53 -2.24 -6.07
N LYS A 245 -21.17 -1.15 -5.39
CA LYS A 245 -21.96 -0.63 -4.29
C LYS A 245 -23.36 -0.19 -4.73
N ASN A 246 -24.31 -0.31 -3.82
CA ASN A 246 -25.61 0.36 -3.88
C ASN A 246 -25.67 1.44 -2.78
N ASN A 247 -26.83 2.03 -2.49
CA ASN A 247 -26.92 3.07 -1.45
C ASN A 247 -27.08 2.52 -0.02
N ASN A 248 -27.19 1.19 0.20
CA ASN A 248 -27.78 0.62 1.42
C ASN A 248 -26.83 -0.26 2.28
N GLY A 249 -25.53 0.06 2.34
CA GLY A 249 -24.54 -0.77 3.03
C GLY A 249 -24.46 -2.20 2.46
N PHE A 250 -23.75 -3.10 3.14
CA PHE A 250 -23.69 -4.53 2.79
C PHE A 250 -23.22 -5.39 3.95
N LYS A 251 -23.49 -6.71 3.87
CA LYS A 251 -23.05 -7.67 4.88
C LYS A 251 -22.16 -8.71 4.27
N THR A 252 -21.12 -9.11 5.00
CA THR A 252 -20.24 -10.20 4.61
C THR A 252 -20.17 -11.28 5.67
N HIS A 253 -19.96 -12.51 5.21
CA HIS A 253 -19.62 -13.67 6.01
C HIS A 253 -18.31 -14.26 5.48
N ALA A 254 -17.22 -14.03 6.20
CA ALA A 254 -15.88 -14.48 5.81
C ALA A 254 -15.48 -15.68 6.67
N LYS A 255 -15.32 -16.84 6.03
CA LYS A 255 -14.96 -18.10 6.66
C LYS A 255 -13.71 -18.70 6.04
N THR A 256 -12.70 -19.01 6.85
CA THR A 256 -11.45 -19.62 6.38
C THR A 256 -10.87 -20.57 7.42
N GLN A 257 -10.14 -21.59 6.97
CA GLN A 257 -9.50 -22.61 7.82
C GLN A 257 -8.01 -22.73 7.59
N LEU A 258 -7.47 -21.95 6.67
CA LEU A 258 -6.14 -22.11 6.14
C LEU A 258 -5.14 -21.11 6.74
N LEU A 259 -5.53 -20.40 7.81
CA LEU A 259 -4.66 -19.43 8.47
C LEU A 259 -3.56 -20.15 9.27
N SER A 260 -2.34 -19.61 9.23
CA SER A 260 -1.23 -20.11 10.05
C SER A 260 -1.58 -19.99 11.55
N PRO A 261 -1.31 -21.03 12.36
CA PRO A 261 -1.58 -20.99 13.79
C PRO A 261 -0.63 -20.04 14.52
N SER A 262 -1.10 -19.44 15.61
CA SER A 262 -0.33 -18.54 16.49
C SER A 262 0.17 -17.25 15.82
N ILE A 263 -0.35 -16.92 14.64
CA ILE A 263 -0.05 -15.69 13.91
C ILE A 263 -1.17 -14.67 14.12
N THR A 264 -0.80 -13.41 14.34
CA THR A 264 -1.76 -12.29 14.35
C THR A 264 -2.03 -11.85 12.93
N TYR A 265 -3.31 -11.80 12.58
CA TYR A 265 -3.81 -11.40 11.28
C TYR A 265 -4.51 -10.05 11.34
N THR A 266 -4.34 -9.28 10.28
CA THR A 266 -5.21 -8.17 9.91
C THR A 266 -6.30 -8.67 8.98
N VAL A 267 -7.53 -8.19 9.18
CA VAL A 267 -8.68 -8.38 8.28
C VAL A 267 -8.90 -7.07 7.56
N ASN A 268 -8.77 -7.10 6.24
CA ASN A 268 -8.80 -5.92 5.40
C ASN A 268 -9.94 -6.01 4.38
N LEU A 269 -10.69 -4.92 4.22
CA LEU A 269 -11.54 -4.73 3.04
C LEU A 269 -10.65 -4.28 1.89
N VAL A 270 -10.66 -5.04 0.79
CA VAL A 270 -9.91 -4.68 -0.42
C VAL A 270 -10.85 -4.09 -1.44
N TYR A 271 -10.52 -2.90 -1.95
CA TYR A 271 -11.41 -2.17 -2.83
C TYR A 271 -10.67 -1.25 -3.81
N LYS A 272 -11.38 -0.83 -4.86
CA LYS A 272 -10.93 0.20 -5.79
C LYS A 272 -11.35 1.58 -5.30
N SER A 273 -10.39 2.49 -5.16
CA SER A 273 -10.64 3.88 -4.75
C SER A 273 -10.79 4.82 -5.95
N SER A 274 -11.69 5.79 -5.85
CA SER A 274 -11.80 6.94 -6.76
C SER A 274 -10.76 8.04 -6.46
N SER A 275 -10.13 7.96 -5.29
CA SER A 275 -9.02 8.85 -4.91
C SER A 275 -7.67 8.17 -5.15
N ILE A 276 -6.65 8.97 -5.42
CA ILE A 276 -5.29 8.51 -5.75
C ILE A 276 -4.32 9.00 -4.67
N GLY A 277 -3.35 8.17 -4.33
CA GLY A 277 -2.32 8.44 -3.33
C GLY A 277 -1.90 7.15 -2.64
N GLU A 278 -0.83 7.18 -1.85
CA GLU A 278 -0.41 6.01 -1.06
C GLU A 278 -1.40 5.71 0.09
N GLN A 279 -2.16 6.72 0.51
CA GLN A 279 -3.24 6.60 1.48
C GLN A 279 -4.44 7.42 1.02
N VAL A 280 -5.65 6.96 1.34
CA VAL A 280 -6.90 7.64 1.00
C VAL A 280 -7.84 7.68 2.20
N TYR A 281 -8.69 8.71 2.26
CA TYR A 281 -9.75 8.81 3.25
C TYR A 281 -10.99 8.03 2.80
N VAL A 282 -11.52 7.20 3.70
CA VAL A 282 -12.59 6.24 3.42
C VAL A 282 -13.79 6.33 4.37
N ASP A 283 -13.67 6.82 5.61
CA ASP A 283 -14.81 6.93 6.57
C ASP A 283 -15.78 5.73 6.54
N LEU A 284 -15.23 4.51 6.60
CA LEU A 284 -15.98 3.27 6.46
C LEU A 284 -16.52 2.83 7.81
N LYS A 285 -17.84 2.68 7.94
CA LYS A 285 -18.48 2.26 9.19
C LYS A 285 -18.93 0.82 9.14
N TYR A 286 -18.58 0.05 10.17
CA TYR A 286 -18.91 -1.36 10.23
C TYR A 286 -19.15 -1.86 11.66
N ARG A 287 -19.82 -2.99 11.77
CA ARG A 287 -20.12 -3.71 13.02
C ARG A 287 -19.73 -5.18 12.87
N LEU A 288 -19.22 -5.78 13.94
CA LEU A 288 -18.90 -7.20 13.99
C LEU A 288 -20.08 -7.96 14.59
N ARG A 289 -20.43 -9.13 14.03
CA ARG A 289 -21.27 -10.19 14.65
C ARG A 289 -22.39 -9.70 15.61
N GLU A 290 -23.44 -9.10 15.06
CA GLU A 290 -24.62 -8.55 15.80
C GLU A 290 -24.31 -7.56 16.94
N GLU A 291 -23.07 -7.10 17.09
CA GLU A 291 -22.71 -6.09 18.08
C GLU A 291 -23.41 -4.76 17.78
N THR A 292 -23.74 -4.02 18.84
CA THR A 292 -24.27 -2.65 18.74
C THR A 292 -23.18 -1.61 18.49
N THR A 293 -21.91 -1.98 18.68
CA THR A 293 -20.77 -1.08 18.56
C THR A 293 -20.39 -0.89 17.10
N THR A 294 -20.54 0.33 16.59
CA THR A 294 -20.03 0.72 15.27
C THR A 294 -18.58 1.17 15.37
N TYR A 295 -17.75 0.60 14.51
CA TYR A 295 -16.36 0.96 14.30
C TYR A 295 -16.22 1.79 13.02
N THR A 296 -15.29 2.75 13.02
CA THR A 296 -15.02 3.60 11.84
C THR A 296 -13.57 3.45 11.41
N VAL A 297 -13.36 3.17 10.12
CA VAL A 297 -12.04 3.19 9.49
C VAL A 297 -11.93 4.45 8.64
N TYR A 298 -11.11 5.41 9.07
CA TYR A 298 -10.98 6.67 8.33
C TYR A 298 -10.01 6.59 7.15
N LEU A 299 -9.02 5.69 7.20
CA LEU A 299 -7.93 5.65 6.22
C LEU A 299 -7.75 4.25 5.65
N ALA A 300 -7.42 4.18 4.36
CA ALA A 300 -7.01 2.97 3.68
C ALA A 300 -5.67 3.20 2.97
N ASN A 301 -4.83 2.17 2.96
CA ASN A 301 -3.51 2.21 2.33
C ASN A 301 -3.56 1.53 0.97
N LYS A 302 -2.80 2.05 0.01
CA LYS A 302 -2.66 1.43 -1.30
C LYS A 302 -1.97 0.07 -1.16
N ARG A 303 -2.54 -0.94 -1.80
CA ARG A 303 -1.96 -2.28 -1.90
C ARG A 303 -0.86 -2.28 -2.94
N GLU A 304 0.24 -2.94 -2.62
CA GLU A 304 1.36 -3.07 -3.52
C GLU A 304 0.99 -3.93 -4.74
N GLY A 305 1.40 -3.49 -5.94
CA GLY A 305 1.31 -4.28 -7.17
C GLY A 305 0.07 -4.04 -8.05
N ASP A 306 -1.13 -3.85 -7.48
CA ASP A 306 -2.39 -3.85 -8.25
C ASP A 306 -3.21 -2.54 -8.21
N GLY A 307 -2.80 -1.56 -7.39
CA GLY A 307 -3.47 -0.27 -7.32
C GLY A 307 -4.87 -0.31 -6.66
N LEU A 308 -5.20 -1.39 -5.96
CA LEU A 308 -6.32 -1.45 -5.03
C LEU A 308 -5.91 -0.90 -3.66
N TYR A 309 -6.86 -0.73 -2.75
CA TYR A 309 -6.68 -0.18 -1.42
C TYR A 309 -7.15 -1.18 -0.37
N MET A 310 -6.51 -1.14 0.80
CA MET A 310 -6.82 -1.97 1.96
C MET A 310 -7.24 -1.07 3.12
N ALA A 311 -8.49 -1.25 3.56
CA ALA A 311 -8.98 -0.69 4.81
C ALA A 311 -8.88 -1.77 5.89
N GLU A 312 -7.97 -1.59 6.85
CA GLU A 312 -7.80 -2.49 7.98
C GLU A 312 -9.02 -2.38 8.90
N LEU A 313 -9.82 -3.43 8.95
CA LEU A 313 -11.03 -3.49 9.75
C LEU A 313 -10.67 -3.93 11.16
N TYR A 314 -10.01 -5.07 11.30
CA TYR A 314 -9.97 -5.82 12.55
C TYR A 314 -8.70 -6.68 12.64
N GLN A 315 -8.19 -6.92 13.85
CA GLN A 315 -7.04 -7.78 14.09
C GLN A 315 -7.37 -8.95 15.04
N PHE A 316 -6.76 -10.12 14.80
CA PHE A 316 -6.93 -11.28 15.69
C PHE A 316 -5.75 -12.24 15.61
N THR A 317 -5.52 -13.00 16.67
CA THR A 317 -4.55 -14.09 16.66
C THR A 317 -5.22 -15.40 16.26
N SER A 318 -4.79 -15.97 15.14
CA SER A 318 -5.23 -17.29 14.68
C SER A 318 -4.71 -18.36 15.62
N HIS A 319 -5.55 -19.36 15.90
CA HIS A 319 -5.17 -20.55 16.70
C HIS A 319 -5.20 -21.83 15.84
N GLY A 320 -5.10 -21.68 14.51
CA GLY A 320 -5.18 -22.80 13.57
C GLY A 320 -6.57 -23.45 13.48
N ARG A 321 -7.61 -22.76 13.95
CA ARG A 321 -9.02 -23.19 13.87
C ARG A 321 -9.73 -22.44 12.74
N ILE A 322 -10.93 -22.92 12.41
CA ILE A 322 -11.88 -22.22 11.55
C ILE A 322 -12.08 -20.80 12.09
N PHE A 323 -11.72 -19.81 11.28
CA PHE A 323 -12.11 -18.44 11.48
C PHE A 323 -13.44 -18.19 10.77
N ASP A 324 -14.37 -17.56 11.48
CA ASP A 324 -15.76 -17.38 11.05
C ASP A 324 -16.26 -16.02 11.55
N LEU A 325 -16.33 -15.05 10.64
CA LEU A 325 -16.61 -13.65 10.95
C LEU A 325 -17.70 -13.09 10.04
N GLU A 326 -18.72 -12.51 10.67
CA GLU A 326 -19.70 -11.68 9.99
C GLU A 326 -19.40 -10.21 10.22
N ILE A 327 -19.41 -9.42 9.14
CA ILE A 327 -19.18 -7.99 9.16
C ILE A 327 -20.38 -7.31 8.50
N ASN A 328 -20.97 -6.36 9.21
CA ASN A 328 -22.05 -5.53 8.69
C ASN A 328 -21.51 -4.13 8.43
N PHE A 329 -21.48 -3.71 7.17
CA PHE A 329 -21.07 -2.38 6.76
C PHE A 329 -22.30 -1.47 6.72
N ASP A 330 -22.34 -0.51 7.63
CA ASP A 330 -23.47 0.43 7.79
C ASP A 330 -23.57 1.38 6.60
N ASP A 331 -22.43 1.68 5.99
CA ASP A 331 -22.29 2.41 4.73
C ASP A 331 -21.20 1.78 3.86
N HIS A 332 -20.93 2.39 2.70
CA HIS A 332 -19.89 1.93 1.78
C HIS A 332 -18.60 2.73 1.91
N GLY A 333 -18.47 3.58 2.94
CA GLY A 333 -17.43 4.60 3.01
C GLY A 333 -17.44 5.59 1.82
N ILE A 334 -16.53 6.54 1.88
CA ILE A 334 -16.22 7.53 0.87
C ILE A 334 -15.12 6.98 -0.05
N ASN A 335 -15.15 7.37 -1.32
CA ASN A 335 -14.18 6.97 -2.35
C ASN A 335 -14.13 5.47 -2.71
N ILE A 336 -14.98 4.60 -2.16
CA ILE A 336 -15.05 3.20 -2.62
C ILE A 336 -15.84 3.12 -3.94
N GLU A 337 -15.21 2.68 -5.04
CA GLU A 337 -15.86 2.46 -6.34
C GLU A 337 -16.40 1.04 -6.49
N GLY A 338 -15.64 0.05 -5.98
CA GLY A 338 -16.06 -1.34 -5.97
C GLY A 338 -15.17 -2.18 -5.07
N VAL A 339 -15.75 -3.23 -4.48
CA VAL A 339 -15.10 -4.08 -3.48
C VAL A 339 -14.67 -5.40 -4.13
N GLU A 340 -13.41 -5.77 -3.94
CA GLU A 340 -12.87 -7.03 -4.44
C GLU A 340 -13.16 -8.20 -3.50
N GLY A 341 -13.00 -7.98 -2.18
CA GLY A 341 -13.20 -9.01 -1.17
C GLY A 341 -12.57 -8.68 0.17
N ILE A 342 -12.46 -9.71 1.03
CA ILE A 342 -11.89 -9.62 2.37
C ILE A 342 -10.55 -10.35 2.39
N LEU A 343 -9.48 -9.65 2.79
CA LEU A 343 -8.11 -10.16 2.86
C LEU A 343 -7.67 -10.35 4.32
N PHE A 344 -7.19 -11.53 4.62
CA PHE A 344 -6.50 -11.93 5.84
C PHE A 344 -5.00 -11.91 5.56
N GLN A 345 -4.29 -10.99 6.21
CA GLN A 345 -2.84 -10.84 6.04
C GLN A 345 -2.14 -10.90 7.39
N PRO A 346 -1.08 -11.72 7.55
CA PRO A 346 -0.24 -11.72 8.74
C PRO A 346 0.26 -10.31 9.05
N LEU A 347 0.19 -9.91 10.32
CA LEU A 347 0.65 -8.61 10.78
C LEU A 347 2.18 -8.60 10.79
N GLU A 348 2.78 -7.70 9.99
CA GLU A 348 4.22 -7.51 9.99
C GLU A 348 4.65 -6.76 11.25
N THR A 349 5.19 -7.48 12.23
CA THR A 349 5.87 -6.85 13.36
C THR A 349 7.20 -6.27 12.88
N VAL A 350 7.29 -4.95 12.79
CA VAL A 350 8.58 -4.26 12.80
C VAL A 350 9.19 -4.53 14.17
N GLU A 351 10.32 -5.22 14.22
CA GLU A 351 11.11 -5.30 15.45
C GLU A 351 11.48 -3.87 15.84
N ASP A 352 10.89 -3.38 16.92
CA ASP A 352 11.17 -2.06 17.46
C ASP A 352 12.68 -1.92 17.65
N GLN A 353 13.27 -0.95 16.95
CA GLN A 353 14.57 -0.43 17.36
C GLN A 353 14.37 0.24 18.71
N VAL A 354 14.57 -0.54 19.76
CA VAL A 354 14.62 -0.07 21.15
C VAL A 354 15.69 1.01 21.21
N SER A 355 15.25 2.25 21.31
CA SER A 355 16.10 3.41 21.55
C SER A 355 16.90 3.15 22.81
N LYS A 356 18.22 3.00 22.67
CA LYS A 356 19.16 2.97 23.78
C LYS A 356 18.97 4.23 24.62
N VAL A 357 18.44 4.06 25.83
CA VAL A 357 18.51 5.10 26.86
C VAL A 357 19.95 5.13 27.36
N GLU A 358 20.75 6.05 26.83
CA GLU A 358 22.07 6.33 27.40
C GLU A 358 21.93 7.14 28.70
N ASN A 359 22.60 6.63 29.73
CA ASN A 359 22.63 7.18 31.08
C ASN A 359 23.22 8.59 31.10
N ILE A 360 22.51 9.50 31.78
CA ILE A 360 22.94 10.87 32.04
C ILE A 360 24.18 10.83 32.96
N ARG A 361 25.32 11.28 32.46
CA ARG A 361 26.43 11.72 33.32
C ARG A 361 26.15 13.15 33.78
N THR A 362 26.14 13.34 35.10
CA THR A 362 26.14 14.66 35.75
C THR A 362 27.45 15.37 35.42
N ILE A 363 27.36 16.53 34.78
CA ILE A 363 28.51 17.36 34.39
C ILE A 363 29.04 18.08 35.64
N SER A 364 30.32 17.89 35.98
CA SER A 364 31.03 18.60 37.05
C SER A 364 31.67 19.90 36.54
N ASP A 365 31.82 20.90 37.41
CA ASP A 365 32.21 22.29 37.11
C ASP A 365 33.70 22.53 36.78
N SER A 366 34.39 21.61 36.08
CA SER A 366 35.81 21.75 35.76
C SER A 366 36.21 21.24 34.37
N GLU A 367 35.51 21.68 33.32
CA GLU A 367 35.87 21.34 31.92
C GLU A 367 36.46 22.53 31.16
N SER A 368 37.50 22.25 30.37
CA SER A 368 38.34 23.24 29.65
C SER A 368 37.59 23.98 28.53
N ASP A 369 38.11 25.13 28.10
CA ASP A 369 37.53 25.98 27.05
C ASP A 369 37.27 25.24 25.71
N THR A 370 38.07 24.22 25.41
CA THR A 370 37.96 23.35 24.22
C THR A 370 36.70 22.47 24.22
N TYR A 371 36.14 22.10 25.37
CA TYR A 371 34.89 21.35 25.46
C TYR A 371 33.69 22.19 25.01
N TRP A 372 33.67 23.46 25.44
CA TRP A 372 32.56 24.37 25.14
C TRP A 372 32.58 24.83 23.68
N GLU A 373 33.73 24.95 23.04
CA GLU A 373 33.83 25.32 21.61
C GLU A 373 33.10 24.35 20.69
N GLN A 374 33.02 23.07 21.05
CA GLN A 374 32.28 22.05 20.29
C GLN A 374 30.76 22.07 20.55
N LYS A 375 30.28 22.92 21.47
CA LYS A 375 28.88 23.00 21.90
C LYS A 375 28.10 24.16 21.27
N PHE A 376 28.70 24.89 20.34
CA PHE A 376 28.06 26.02 19.65
C PHE A 376 27.99 25.80 18.14
N PRO A 377 26.90 26.21 17.47
CA PRO A 377 26.90 26.37 16.02
C PRO A 377 27.98 27.37 15.61
N ASN A 378 28.69 27.14 14.50
CA ASN A 378 29.78 28.03 14.07
C ASN A 378 29.35 29.49 13.84
N ASP A 379 28.06 29.72 13.60
CA ASP A 379 27.45 31.01 13.31
C ASP A 379 26.55 31.53 14.45
N PHE A 380 26.77 31.08 15.69
CA PHE A 380 25.94 31.46 16.83
C PHE A 380 25.88 32.98 17.08
N GLU A 381 26.97 33.72 16.81
CA GLU A 381 27.00 35.19 16.96
C GLU A 381 26.04 35.89 16.00
N GLU A 382 25.96 35.43 14.74
CA GLU A 382 25.01 35.96 13.76
C GLU A 382 23.57 35.73 14.18
N ILE A 383 23.29 34.57 14.79
CA ILE A 383 21.96 34.22 15.29
C ILE A 383 21.58 35.08 16.50
N LEU A 384 22.53 35.35 17.40
CA LEU A 384 22.30 36.22 18.56
C LEU A 384 21.96 37.66 18.14
N ASN A 385 22.55 38.14 17.04
CA ASN A 385 22.21 39.45 16.47
C ASN A 385 20.76 39.55 15.95
N LEU A 386 20.09 38.41 15.71
CA LEU A 386 18.67 38.36 15.33
C LEU A 386 17.73 38.43 16.55
N SER A 387 18.27 38.35 17.77
CA SER A 387 17.49 38.34 19.00
C SER A 387 16.67 39.63 19.16
N LYS A 388 15.41 39.47 19.55
CA LYS A 388 14.52 40.59 19.89
C LYS A 388 15.00 41.34 21.13
N TYR A 389 15.63 40.65 22.07
CA TYR A 389 16.10 41.20 23.35
C TYR A 389 17.61 41.13 23.44
N SER A 390 18.23 42.10 24.11
CA SER A 390 19.65 42.02 24.45
C SER A 390 19.87 40.84 25.39
N LEU A 391 20.60 39.83 24.92
CA LEU A 391 21.00 38.67 25.71
C LEU A 391 22.35 38.99 26.34
N MET A 392 22.46 38.81 27.66
CA MET A 392 23.70 38.98 28.40
C MET A 392 24.12 37.63 28.97
N TRP A 393 25.39 37.27 28.82
CA TRP A 393 26.00 36.09 29.41
C TRP A 393 27.43 36.42 29.83
N THR A 394 27.91 35.76 30.87
CA THR A 394 29.27 35.92 31.40
C THR A 394 30.13 34.69 31.16
N THR A 395 29.50 33.52 30.93
CA THR A 395 30.20 32.26 30.67
C THR A 395 29.66 31.54 29.43
N LYS A 396 30.50 30.70 28.81
CA LYS A 396 30.08 29.81 27.70
C LYS A 396 28.95 28.84 28.14
N LYS A 397 28.97 28.38 29.40
CA LYS A 397 27.91 27.54 29.99
C LYS A 397 26.55 28.26 30.02
N GLU A 398 26.53 29.53 30.44
CA GLU A 398 25.34 30.36 30.41
C GLU A 398 24.82 30.57 28.99
N LEU A 399 25.72 30.85 28.04
CA LEU A 399 25.35 30.97 26.63
C LEU A 399 24.72 29.67 26.11
N TYR A 400 25.34 28.52 26.36
CA TYR A 400 24.78 27.23 25.96
C TYR A 400 23.39 26.98 26.58
N SER A 401 23.21 27.35 27.84
CA SER A 401 21.92 27.28 28.52
C SER A 401 20.87 28.17 27.85
N ILE A 402 21.24 29.39 27.44
CA ILE A 402 20.36 30.30 26.68
C ILE A 402 19.96 29.67 25.34
N LEU A 403 20.92 29.12 24.57
CA LEU A 403 20.64 28.47 23.30
C LEU A 403 19.73 27.23 23.46
N ARG A 404 19.91 26.46 24.55
CA ARG A 404 19.10 25.28 24.85
C ARG A 404 17.69 25.63 25.34
N ARG A 405 17.54 26.70 26.12
CA ARG A 405 16.25 27.21 26.57
C ARG A 405 15.48 27.89 25.42
N GLY A 406 16.23 28.54 24.54
CA GLY A 406 15.77 29.30 23.40
C GLY A 406 15.37 30.74 23.71
N PHE A 407 15.20 31.50 22.64
CA PHE A 407 14.88 32.92 22.67
C PHE A 407 14.18 33.36 21.37
N LEU A 408 13.53 34.52 21.45
CA LEU A 408 12.79 35.13 20.34
C LEU A 408 13.73 35.86 19.38
N ILE A 409 13.60 35.57 18.09
CA ILE A 409 14.28 36.27 16.99
C ILE A 409 13.26 36.87 16.02
N ASN A 410 13.74 37.65 15.03
CA ASN A 410 12.92 38.18 13.93
C ASN A 410 11.63 38.86 14.42
N ASN A 411 11.78 39.92 15.23
CA ASN A 411 10.68 40.67 15.86
C ASN A 411 9.77 39.85 16.79
N GLY A 412 10.25 38.69 17.25
CA GLY A 412 9.55 37.80 18.16
C GLY A 412 8.48 36.94 17.49
N GLN A 413 8.61 36.74 16.18
CA GLN A 413 7.75 35.86 15.41
C GLN A 413 8.34 34.46 15.25
N GLU A 414 9.60 34.28 15.66
CA GLU A 414 10.36 33.05 15.58
C GLU A 414 11.07 32.79 16.92
N TRP A 415 11.16 31.53 17.32
CA TRP A 415 11.81 31.07 18.54
C TRP A 415 12.93 30.10 18.19
N PHE A 416 14.15 30.48 18.49
CA PHE A 416 15.35 29.73 18.15
C PHE A 416 15.81 28.90 19.34
N THR A 417 16.16 27.63 19.11
CA THR A 417 16.83 26.76 20.09
C THR A 417 17.90 25.90 19.41
N VAL A 418 18.77 25.26 20.18
CA VAL A 418 19.66 24.19 19.69
C VAL A 418 19.31 22.85 20.36
N ASP A 419 19.46 21.74 19.64
CA ASP A 419 19.26 20.39 20.18
C ASP A 419 20.49 19.89 20.99
N LYS A 420 20.50 18.61 21.39
CA LYS A 420 21.62 18.03 22.16
C LYS A 420 22.87 17.83 21.29
N GLN A 421 22.69 17.71 19.98
CA GLN A 421 23.70 17.56 18.95
C GLN A 421 24.13 18.93 18.37
N VAL A 422 23.72 20.04 18.99
CA VAL A 422 24.06 21.41 18.58
C VAL A 422 23.47 21.77 17.19
N LYS A 423 22.48 21.01 16.72
CA LYS A 423 21.72 21.34 15.51
C LYS A 423 20.66 22.36 15.85
N LYS A 424 20.39 23.26 14.91
CA LYS A 424 19.45 24.36 15.08
C LYS A 424 18.02 23.83 15.04
N CYS A 425 17.15 24.37 15.88
CA CYS A 425 15.72 24.15 15.82
C CYS A 425 15.04 25.52 15.78
N LEU A 426 13.92 25.60 15.06
CA LEU A 426 13.21 26.85 14.84
C LEU A 426 11.73 26.63 15.04
N MET A 427 11.11 27.36 15.95
CA MET A 427 9.66 27.42 16.04
C MET A 427 9.16 28.73 15.45
N LEU A 428 8.31 28.63 14.44
CA LEU A 428 7.66 29.75 13.80
C LEU A 428 6.29 29.95 14.44
N SER A 429 5.96 31.19 14.82
CA SER A 429 4.62 31.48 15.36
C SER A 429 3.52 31.26 14.32
N ALA A 430 2.30 31.00 14.79
CA ALA A 430 1.14 30.88 13.91
C ALA A 430 0.96 32.13 13.04
N LYS A 431 1.18 33.32 13.59
CA LYS A 431 1.08 34.60 12.87
C LYS A 431 2.13 34.76 11.76
N ALA A 432 3.33 34.22 11.95
CA ALA A 432 4.38 34.23 10.93
C ALA A 432 4.14 33.22 9.81
N THR A 433 3.37 32.17 10.07
CA THR A 433 3.20 31.02 9.18
C THR A 433 1.83 30.93 8.53
N TRP A 434 0.86 31.75 8.92
CA TRP A 434 -0.52 31.59 8.48
C TRP A 434 -0.92 32.58 7.39
N VAL A 435 -1.45 32.09 6.26
CA VAL A 435 -1.69 32.97 5.09
C VAL A 435 -3.14 33.07 4.59
N MET A 436 -4.14 32.30 5.06
CA MET A 436 -5.49 32.39 4.45
C MET A 436 -6.70 32.42 5.40
N HIS A 437 -7.67 33.27 5.01
CA HIS A 437 -8.96 33.62 5.62
C HIS A 437 -8.92 34.37 6.96
N VAL A 438 -8.39 35.61 6.96
CA VAL A 438 -8.45 36.57 8.09
C VAL A 438 -9.86 36.73 8.70
N LYS A 439 -10.93 36.44 7.94
CA LYS A 439 -12.32 36.49 8.44
C LYS A 439 -12.69 35.33 9.38
N ASN A 440 -11.93 34.25 9.37
CA ASN A 440 -12.25 33.00 10.04
C ASN A 440 -11.19 32.59 11.08
N SER A 441 -10.42 33.55 11.56
CA SER A 441 -9.41 33.33 12.60
C SER A 441 -9.26 34.57 13.46
N ALA A 442 -8.96 34.40 14.75
CA ALA A 442 -8.67 35.48 15.68
C ALA A 442 -7.26 35.30 16.28
N CYS A 443 -6.54 36.40 16.48
CA CYS A 443 -5.30 36.38 17.26
C CYS A 443 -5.65 36.72 18.70
N GLU A 444 -5.31 35.83 19.63
CA GLU A 444 -5.63 35.98 21.05
C GLU A 444 -4.35 36.02 21.87
N SER A 445 -4.34 36.83 22.93
CA SER A 445 -3.24 36.83 23.88
C SER A 445 -3.27 35.55 24.70
N SER A 446 -2.11 34.92 24.87
CA SER A 446 -1.98 33.70 25.66
C SER A 446 -0.67 33.69 26.42
N HIS A 447 -0.77 33.60 27.75
CA HIS A 447 0.39 33.49 28.65
C HIS A 447 1.07 32.12 28.57
N GLU A 448 0.37 31.11 28.06
CA GLU A 448 0.90 29.77 27.82
C GLU A 448 1.67 29.67 26.49
N SER A 449 1.58 30.70 25.64
CA SER A 449 2.28 30.75 24.37
C SER A 449 3.67 31.34 24.51
N ARG A 450 4.67 30.70 23.88
CA ARG A 450 6.05 31.24 23.77
C ARG A 450 6.11 32.58 23.04
N PHE A 451 5.10 32.90 22.24
CA PHE A 451 5.00 34.15 21.48
C PHE A 451 4.12 35.20 22.16
N GLY A 452 3.47 34.87 23.28
CA GLY A 452 2.49 35.73 23.96
C GLY A 452 1.13 35.85 23.25
N GLU A 453 1.02 35.32 22.03
CA GLU A 453 -0.19 35.26 21.22
C GLU A 453 -0.36 33.87 20.59
N VAL A 454 -1.60 33.53 20.22
CA VAL A 454 -2.00 32.30 19.52
C VAL A 454 -3.01 32.63 18.45
N LEU A 455 -3.15 31.75 17.46
CA LEU A 455 -4.18 31.85 16.44
C LEU A 455 -5.32 30.88 16.78
N VAL A 456 -6.55 31.38 16.85
CA VAL A 456 -7.75 30.57 17.05
C VAL A 456 -8.52 30.53 15.74
N ILE A 457 -8.81 29.34 15.22
CA ILE A 457 -9.71 29.17 14.06
C ILE A 457 -11.13 29.45 14.54
N THR A 458 -11.84 30.38 13.91
CA THR A 458 -13.22 30.72 14.28
C THR A 458 -14.26 30.10 13.36
N ALA A 459 -13.87 29.70 12.14
CA ALA A 459 -14.74 28.97 11.20
C ALA A 459 -13.97 28.33 10.03
N GLY A 460 -14.59 27.36 9.37
CA GLY A 460 -14.14 26.81 8.10
C GLY A 460 -13.44 25.46 8.22
N ASP A 461 -13.25 24.83 7.07
CA ASP A 461 -12.84 23.44 6.95
C ASP A 461 -11.37 23.24 6.58
N LYS A 462 -10.60 24.33 6.46
CA LYS A 462 -9.24 24.30 5.94
C LYS A 462 -8.43 25.51 6.34
N PHE A 463 -7.12 25.31 6.31
CA PHE A 463 -6.15 26.37 6.51
C PHE A 463 -4.83 26.11 5.78
N GLU A 464 -4.00 27.15 5.67
CA GLU A 464 -2.70 27.09 4.99
C GLU A 464 -1.58 27.62 5.89
N LEU A 465 -0.52 26.82 6.01
CA LEU A 465 0.74 27.14 6.67
C LEU A 465 1.78 27.43 5.59
N VAL A 466 2.15 28.69 5.44
CA VAL A 466 3.05 29.22 4.42
C VAL A 466 4.17 30.01 5.08
N ASN A 467 5.42 29.69 4.75
CA ASN A 467 6.57 30.46 5.20
C ASN A 467 7.77 30.27 4.27
N GLU A 468 8.65 31.26 4.22
CA GLU A 468 9.96 31.17 3.58
C GLU A 468 11.05 31.14 4.66
N ILE A 469 11.56 29.94 4.93
CA ILE A 469 12.52 29.71 6.00
C ILE A 469 13.91 29.98 5.45
N LYS A 470 14.57 31.00 6.02
CA LYS A 470 15.91 31.37 5.61
C LYS A 470 16.94 30.32 6.06
N PRO A 471 18.01 30.08 5.29
CA PRO A 471 18.99 29.06 5.63
C PRO A 471 19.77 29.32 6.93
N GLN A 472 19.94 30.58 7.36
CA GLN A 472 20.77 30.93 8.53
C GLN A 472 20.23 30.34 9.84
N VAL A 473 18.91 30.12 9.91
CA VAL A 473 18.24 29.56 11.09
C VAL A 473 18.14 28.03 11.07
N LEU A 474 18.70 27.39 10.03
CA LEU A 474 18.75 25.94 9.87
C LEU A 474 20.20 25.44 9.85
N SER A 475 20.41 24.22 10.31
CA SER A 475 21.67 23.48 10.09
C SER A 475 21.69 22.90 8.66
N ALA A 476 22.83 23.03 7.98
CA ALA A 476 23.07 22.39 6.69
C ALA A 476 23.16 20.86 6.80
N ASP A 477 22.93 20.17 5.70
CA ASP A 477 23.04 18.70 5.57
C ASP A 477 22.29 17.97 6.71
N THR A 478 21.02 18.33 6.90
CA THR A 478 20.19 17.88 8.02
C THR A 478 18.75 17.66 7.55
N THR A 479 18.18 16.51 7.86
CA THR A 479 16.75 16.23 7.68
C THR A 479 15.96 16.86 8.83
N TYR A 480 14.94 17.65 8.50
CA TYR A 480 14.04 18.28 9.47
C TYR A 480 12.65 17.66 9.42
N GLY A 481 12.06 17.43 10.60
CA GLY A 481 10.63 17.27 10.78
C GLY A 481 9.98 18.60 11.14
N SER A 482 8.85 18.92 10.52
CA SER A 482 7.98 20.05 10.86
C SER A 482 6.83 19.56 11.72
N TYR A 483 6.74 20.07 12.95
CA TYR A 483 5.76 19.67 13.94
C TYR A 483 4.74 20.79 14.16
N PHE A 484 3.49 20.52 13.85
CA PHE A 484 2.38 21.44 14.09
C PHE A 484 2.03 21.42 15.58
N VAL A 485 2.04 22.60 16.24
CA VAL A 485 1.84 22.75 17.69
C VAL A 485 0.51 23.46 17.96
N TYR A 486 -0.39 22.80 18.68
CA TYR A 486 -1.79 23.21 18.81
C TYR A 486 -2.45 22.74 20.13
N LYS A 487 -3.65 23.26 20.39
CA LYS A 487 -4.59 22.78 21.41
C LYS A 487 -5.97 22.63 20.77
N LEU A 488 -6.71 21.63 21.25
CA LEU A 488 -8.06 21.35 20.80
C LEU A 488 -9.11 22.03 21.69
N PRO A 489 -10.28 22.37 21.15
CA PRO A 489 -11.42 22.81 21.95
C PRO A 489 -11.95 21.68 22.84
N GLN A 490 -12.86 22.03 23.77
CA GLN A 490 -13.51 21.04 24.64
C GLN A 490 -14.34 20.03 23.83
N GLU A 491 -15.03 20.49 22.79
CA GLU A 491 -15.75 19.63 21.85
C GLU A 491 -14.82 19.17 20.72
N GLN A 492 -14.48 17.88 20.69
CA GLN A 492 -13.46 17.33 19.78
C GLN A 492 -14.03 16.52 18.60
N SER A 493 -15.36 16.51 18.44
CA SER A 493 -16.08 15.66 17.48
C SER A 493 -15.69 15.90 16.02
N SER A 494 -15.25 17.11 15.67
CA SER A 494 -14.74 17.46 14.34
C SER A 494 -13.27 17.14 14.10
N PHE A 495 -12.56 16.64 15.13
CA PHE A 495 -11.13 16.35 15.09
C PHE A 495 -10.80 14.86 15.19
N GLU A 496 -11.83 14.00 15.32
CA GLU A 496 -11.68 12.53 15.29
C GLU A 496 -11.17 12.03 13.93
N ASP A 497 -11.64 12.67 12.86
CA ASP A 497 -11.18 12.45 11.51
C ASP A 497 -9.75 12.98 11.29
N PRO A 498 -8.93 12.31 10.49
CA PRO A 498 -7.65 12.85 10.10
C PRO A 498 -7.82 14.03 9.14
N LEU A 499 -6.93 15.01 9.23
CA LEU A 499 -6.83 16.10 8.28
C LEU A 499 -6.01 15.67 7.07
N GLU A 500 -6.49 16.03 5.88
CA GLU A 500 -5.72 15.91 4.64
C GLU A 500 -4.71 17.04 4.57
N VAL A 501 -3.43 16.70 4.40
CA VAL A 501 -2.34 17.64 4.16
C VAL A 501 -1.88 17.51 2.72
N ASN A 502 -1.76 18.64 2.03
CA ASN A 502 -1.17 18.71 0.69
C ASN A 502 -0.13 19.83 0.59
N THR A 503 0.89 19.61 -0.24
CA THR A 503 1.84 20.67 -0.64
C THR A 503 1.44 21.30 -1.97
N LYS A 504 1.80 22.58 -2.17
CA LYS A 504 1.69 23.26 -3.47
C LYS A 504 3.03 23.34 -4.21
N TYR A 505 3.90 22.32 -4.11
CA TYR A 505 5.16 22.34 -4.85
C TYR A 505 4.97 21.91 -6.31
N ARG A 506 5.73 22.52 -7.22
CA ARG A 506 5.56 22.36 -8.68
C ARG A 506 5.72 20.88 -9.06
N PHE A 507 4.64 20.31 -9.65
CA PHE A 507 4.54 19.04 -10.38
C PHE A 507 4.22 17.74 -9.61
N SER A 508 4.18 17.72 -8.27
CA SER A 508 3.59 16.60 -7.49
C SER A 508 2.63 17.12 -6.42
N ARG A 509 1.41 16.59 -6.37
CA ARG A 509 0.51 16.78 -5.22
C ARG A 509 0.72 15.61 -4.28
N ASP A 510 1.71 15.73 -3.41
CA ASP A 510 1.85 14.78 -2.32
C ASP A 510 0.72 15.04 -1.32
N VAL A 511 -0.11 14.02 -1.10
CA VAL A 511 -1.25 14.06 -0.18
C VAL A 511 -1.03 12.99 0.87
N TRP A 512 -1.15 13.38 2.14
CA TRP A 512 -1.11 12.47 3.28
C TRP A 512 -2.08 12.93 4.36
N PHE A 513 -2.26 12.10 5.38
CA PHE A 513 -3.23 12.35 6.44
C PHE A 513 -2.54 12.44 7.81
N VAL A 514 -3.02 13.34 8.65
CA VAL A 514 -2.52 13.54 10.01
C VAL A 514 -3.69 13.59 10.98
N TYR A 515 -3.57 12.90 12.11
CA TYR A 515 -4.57 13.00 13.17
C TYR A 515 -4.18 14.08 14.18
N LEU A 516 -5.17 14.86 14.63
CA LEU A 516 -5.01 15.80 15.74
C LEU A 516 -5.39 15.19 17.11
N VAL A 517 -6.08 14.06 17.11
CA VAL A 517 -6.32 13.23 18.30
C VAL A 517 -5.72 11.84 18.10
N SER A 518 -5.57 11.06 19.15
CA SER A 518 -5.17 9.67 18.97
C SER A 518 -6.19 8.94 18.09
N PRO A 519 -5.78 8.33 16.98
CA PRO A 519 -6.72 7.73 16.05
C PRO A 519 -7.48 6.55 16.70
N PRO A 520 -8.70 6.22 16.25
CA PRO A 520 -9.44 5.07 16.77
C PRO A 520 -8.59 3.81 16.70
N GLY A 521 -8.57 3.00 17.77
CA GLY A 521 -7.85 1.73 17.77
C GLY A 521 -8.53 0.72 16.86
N THR A 522 -7.76 -0.02 16.06
CA THR A 522 -8.29 -1.22 15.39
C THR A 522 -8.73 -2.21 16.49
N PRO A 523 -9.97 -2.74 16.47
CA PRO A 523 -10.38 -3.73 17.45
C PRO A 523 -9.50 -4.99 17.34
N VAL A 524 -9.02 -5.46 18.49
CA VAL A 524 -8.25 -6.71 18.63
C VAL A 524 -9.07 -7.65 19.51
N ILE A 525 -9.54 -8.79 18.99
CA ILE A 525 -10.15 -9.83 19.83
C ILE A 525 -9.14 -10.96 19.99
N ARG A 526 -8.76 -11.21 21.26
CA ARG A 526 -8.09 -12.45 21.66
C ARG A 526 -9.16 -13.50 21.97
N PRO A 527 -8.98 -14.77 21.64
CA PRO A 527 -9.90 -15.81 22.07
C PRO A 527 -9.66 -16.13 23.55
N ASN A 528 -10.15 -15.24 24.39
CA ASN A 528 -10.71 -15.51 25.71
C ASN A 528 -11.58 -14.31 26.06
N PHE A 529 -12.87 -14.57 26.24
CA PHE A 529 -13.81 -13.67 26.89
C PHE A 529 -13.30 -13.44 28.30
N ASP A 530 -12.51 -12.39 28.49
CA ASP A 530 -12.40 -11.53 29.66
C ASP A 530 -11.10 -10.71 29.57
N ALA A 531 -11.23 -9.44 29.96
CA ALA A 531 -10.20 -8.40 30.06
C ALA A 531 -9.81 -7.67 28.74
N ASN A 532 -10.44 -6.49 28.60
CA ASN A 532 -9.96 -5.32 27.88
C ASN A 532 -8.45 -5.10 28.09
N SER A 533 -7.64 -5.46 27.10
CA SER A 533 -6.33 -4.86 26.91
C SER A 533 -6.27 -4.28 25.50
N TYR A 534 -6.70 -3.02 25.37
CA TYR A 534 -6.51 -2.22 24.17
C TYR A 534 -5.01 -1.93 24.02
N ASN A 535 -4.30 -2.78 23.29
CA ASN A 535 -2.97 -2.45 22.83
C ASN A 535 -2.88 -2.77 21.33
N PRO A 536 -3.18 -1.81 20.45
CA PRO A 536 -2.95 -1.99 19.02
C PRO A 536 -1.44 -2.07 18.80
N LEU A 537 -0.94 -3.30 18.63
CA LEU A 537 0.44 -3.56 18.24
C LEU A 537 0.59 -3.08 16.79
N ASN A 538 1.49 -2.11 16.60
CA ASN A 538 2.05 -1.68 15.32
C ASN A 538 1.05 -1.28 14.23
N ARG A 539 0.61 -0.01 14.28
CA ARG A 539 0.10 0.66 13.07
C ARG A 539 1.26 0.88 12.12
N HIS A 540 1.16 0.33 10.92
CA HIS A 540 2.04 0.67 9.81
C HIS A 540 2.14 2.20 9.64
N LYS A 541 3.37 2.73 9.71
CA LYS A 541 3.87 4.00 9.12
C LYS A 541 2.98 5.26 9.22
N LEU A 542 2.17 5.45 10.27
CA LEU A 542 1.74 6.81 10.60
C LEU A 542 2.93 7.52 11.26
N ASN A 543 3.78 8.15 10.45
CA ASN A 543 4.89 9.00 10.89
C ASN A 543 4.44 10.23 11.73
N ALA A 544 3.15 10.31 12.10
CA ALA A 544 2.45 11.49 12.58
C ALA A 544 1.37 11.13 13.61
N VAL A 545 1.75 10.43 14.69
CA VAL A 545 0.86 10.28 15.87
C VAL A 545 0.95 11.54 16.73
N PRO A 546 -0.16 12.18 17.09
CA PRO A 546 -0.14 13.36 17.94
C PRO A 546 0.37 13.02 19.35
N ARG A 547 1.18 13.91 19.93
CA ARG A 547 1.80 13.73 21.24
C ARG A 547 1.59 14.97 22.10
N GLN A 548 1.33 14.76 23.38
CA GLN A 548 1.31 15.84 24.35
C GLN A 548 2.74 16.20 24.77
N ARG A 549 3.03 17.49 24.78
CA ARG A 549 4.31 18.07 25.21
C ARG A 549 4.31 18.35 26.70
N SER A 550 5.49 18.54 27.29
CA SER A 550 5.65 18.90 28.69
C SER A 550 5.11 20.30 29.04
N ASP A 551 4.95 21.18 28.06
CA ASP A 551 4.33 22.50 28.20
C ASP A 551 2.79 22.48 28.01
N GLY A 552 2.20 21.29 27.92
CA GLY A 552 0.74 21.11 27.84
C GLY A 552 0.15 21.31 26.43
N TRP A 553 0.97 21.66 25.44
CA TRP A 553 0.56 21.72 24.04
C TRP A 553 0.56 20.33 23.38
N MET A 554 -0.23 20.15 22.32
CA MET A 554 -0.14 18.98 21.46
C MET A 554 0.80 19.26 20.29
N GLU A 555 1.49 18.25 19.80
CA GLU A 555 2.26 18.31 18.56
C GLU A 555 2.04 17.11 17.66
N VAL A 556 2.11 17.32 16.35
CA VAL A 556 2.11 16.25 15.36
C VAL A 556 3.03 16.60 14.20
N LYS A 557 3.82 15.64 13.71
CA LYS A 557 4.66 15.84 12.53
C LYS A 557 3.77 15.97 11.30
N VAL A 558 3.82 17.11 10.63
CA VAL A 558 3.02 17.38 9.42
C VAL A 558 3.84 17.39 8.15
N TRP A 559 5.15 17.60 8.21
CA TRP A 559 5.99 17.65 7.01
C TRP A 559 7.44 17.26 7.32
N GLN A 560 8.22 16.91 6.29
CA GLN A 560 9.64 16.60 6.38
C GLN A 560 10.35 17.15 5.14
N PHE A 561 11.55 17.69 5.33
CA PHE A 561 12.41 18.17 4.24
C PHE A 561 13.89 18.03 4.61
N ASP A 562 14.75 18.03 3.60
CA ASP A 562 16.20 17.94 3.74
C ASP A 562 16.86 19.28 3.43
N THR A 563 17.82 19.71 4.26
CA THR A 563 18.71 20.83 3.94
C THR A 563 19.95 20.33 3.23
N ARG A 564 20.43 21.11 2.25
CA ARG A 564 21.64 20.79 1.48
C ARG A 564 22.88 21.36 2.16
N LYS A 565 24.06 20.93 1.69
CA LYS A 565 25.35 21.53 2.10
C LYS A 565 25.44 23.00 1.70
N THR A 566 24.92 23.33 0.51
CA THR A 566 24.74 24.72 0.08
C THR A 566 23.44 25.25 0.69
N PRO A 567 23.49 26.30 1.52
CA PRO A 567 22.29 26.79 2.19
C PRO A 567 21.33 27.42 1.18
N GLU A 568 20.10 26.93 1.14
CA GLU A 568 19.01 27.42 0.28
C GLU A 568 17.80 27.77 1.15
N THR A 569 16.99 28.74 0.72
CA THR A 569 15.72 29.07 1.37
C THR A 569 14.73 27.92 1.18
N VAL A 570 14.10 27.49 2.27
CA VAL A 570 13.07 26.44 2.23
C VAL A 570 11.69 27.11 2.17
N SER A 571 10.98 26.88 1.08
CA SER A 571 9.58 27.33 0.94
C SER A 571 8.64 26.25 1.48
N MET A 572 7.97 26.56 2.58
CA MET A 572 6.94 25.71 3.17
C MET A 572 5.57 26.21 2.71
N HIS A 573 4.76 25.34 2.09
CA HIS A 573 3.35 25.61 1.79
C HIS A 573 2.53 24.35 2.02
N LEU A 574 1.98 24.23 3.22
CA LEU A 574 1.12 23.12 3.64
C LEU A 574 -0.31 23.61 3.71
N LYS A 575 -1.23 22.89 3.07
CA LYS A 575 -2.66 23.12 3.22
C LYS A 575 -3.28 21.94 3.94
N LEU A 576 -3.86 22.22 5.10
CA LEU A 576 -4.57 21.25 5.93
C LEU A 576 -6.07 21.46 5.74
N LYS A 577 -6.84 20.40 5.49
CA LYS A 577 -8.29 20.48 5.34
C LYS A 577 -8.99 19.24 5.89
N HIS A 578 -10.23 19.42 6.32
CA HIS A 578 -11.11 18.31 6.67
C HIS A 578 -11.61 17.62 5.38
N PRO A 579 -11.51 16.28 5.24
CA PRO A 579 -11.91 15.57 4.03
C PRO A 579 -13.38 15.77 3.63
N VAL A 580 -14.29 15.75 4.60
CA VAL A 580 -15.74 16.00 4.43
C VAL A 580 -16.18 17.41 4.83
N LYS A 581 -15.26 18.37 4.86
CA LYS A 581 -15.55 19.79 5.12
C LYS A 581 -16.20 20.10 6.48
N LYS A 582 -15.92 19.33 7.55
CA LYS A 582 -16.34 19.71 8.90
C LYS A 582 -15.61 20.98 9.35
N ASP A 583 -16.26 21.73 10.21
CA ASP A 583 -15.73 22.97 10.77
C ASP A 583 -14.59 22.67 11.77
N LEU A 584 -13.48 23.40 11.63
CA LEU A 584 -12.29 23.30 12.48
C LEU A 584 -12.24 24.42 13.52
N SER A 585 -13.38 25.07 13.78
CA SER A 585 -13.50 26.13 14.78
C SER A 585 -13.08 25.65 16.17
N GLY A 586 -12.46 26.57 16.92
CA GLY A 586 -11.91 26.30 18.24
C GLY A 586 -10.50 25.70 18.24
N LEU A 587 -9.93 25.32 17.08
CA LEU A 587 -8.53 24.90 17.01
C LEU A 587 -7.61 26.08 17.37
N ILE A 588 -6.79 25.90 18.40
CA ILE A 588 -5.82 26.90 18.86
C ILE A 588 -4.44 26.50 18.35
N VAL A 589 -3.79 27.37 17.60
CA VAL A 589 -2.51 27.12 16.95
C VAL A 589 -1.44 28.01 17.57
N GLN A 590 -0.37 27.41 18.05
CA GLN A 590 0.81 28.13 18.53
C GLN A 590 1.77 28.42 17.37
N GLY A 591 1.96 27.45 16.48
CA GLY A 591 2.90 27.56 15.37
C GLY A 591 3.38 26.22 14.84
N ILE A 592 4.53 26.23 14.17
CA ILE A 592 5.24 25.05 13.67
C ILE A 592 6.65 25.03 14.23
N GLU A 593 7.06 23.90 14.79
CA GLU A 593 8.43 23.66 15.25
C GLU A 593 9.20 22.77 14.27
N LEU A 594 10.32 23.26 13.77
CA LEU A 594 11.26 22.58 12.90
C LEU A 594 12.35 21.95 13.77
N ARG A 595 12.45 20.63 13.76
CA ARG A 595 13.45 19.87 14.53
C ARG A 595 14.23 18.92 13.63
N PRO A 596 15.56 18.80 13.80
CA PRO A 596 16.37 17.74 13.21
C PRO A 596 15.82 16.35 13.57
N LEU A 597 15.93 15.39 12.65
CA LEU A 597 15.52 13.99 12.83
C LEU A 597 16.68 13.05 13.14
#